data_AF-A0AA36D4U0-F1
#
_entry.id   AF-A0AA36D4U0-F1
#
_cell.length_a   1.000
_cell.length_b   1.000
_cell.length_c   1.000
_cell.angle_alpha   90.00
_cell.angle_beta   90.00
_cell.angle_gamma   90.00
#
_symmetry.space_group_name_H-M   'P 1'
#
loop_
_entity.id
_entity.type
_entity.pdbx_description
1 polymer ?
#
loop_
_entity_poly.entity_id
_entity_poly.type
_entity_poly.pdbx_seq_one_letter_code
_entity_poly.pdbx_strand_id
1 'polypeptide(L)'
;MAVASNAALQIAECSVSYTSNGALQIAPCHQSTLVATDSMAEEPKADTLPGEARFPRCLQLERDTGKNAGVIAAELFQRVCNISPPPQCTYNNTTDGFIASLVFNDRTFTSLPFPAKRDARFDCLRLVSEELLKISRKNENEKDLPMIFQRADTFSELLRAHTYAMLDKLYQESPIGSGTEKVVASIFMLDHQLKNMQCISLATGNKCITRNNIGFAGQAVVDCHAEILARRGFRRFLYAQLNATARTPENSILEPSGLGKWKVRSHFSFHLFINTAPCGDGRLYSLEPGSEEEAEAQAPWIDRNPGRLRYKIENGMGTVLGNDEFCQTVDSFERLLVGELYTSRVDRAVSKRLQGFQPTWKPFELNHPACLPCQLPYNRVVFVGVSTEKVSVNWNVVDGFLEAITTNTGRRPNGEVSRLAPSSFFALFRDAHDHLTGQKLPETASYSQVKLSNETYYQCKKAMIKRLADSGMGRWLAKPPEHSQFTVDMLQPIVA
;
A
#
# COMPACT_ATOMS: atom_id res chain seq x y z
N MET A 1 -32.91 -30.35 13.17
CA MET A 1 -33.07 -29.06 13.87
C MET A 1 -31.84 -28.85 14.75
N ALA A 2 -31.04 -27.82 14.47
CA ALA A 2 -30.06 -27.25 15.38
C ALA A 2 -29.81 -25.83 14.88
N VAL A 3 -30.25 -24.83 15.63
CA VAL A 3 -30.18 -23.42 15.20
C VAL A 3 -28.79 -22.90 15.55
N ALA A 4 -27.94 -22.69 14.54
CA ALA A 4 -26.70 -21.97 14.72
C ALA A 4 -27.02 -20.49 14.96
N SER A 5 -26.74 -20.00 16.17
CA SER A 5 -26.94 -18.60 16.53
C SER A 5 -25.94 -17.70 15.78
N ASN A 6 -26.46 -16.76 15.00
CA ASN A 6 -25.64 -15.69 14.40
C ASN A 6 -25.02 -14.81 15.48
N ALA A 7 -23.75 -15.06 15.81
CA ALA A 7 -22.91 -14.07 16.49
C ALA A 7 -22.48 -13.03 15.45
N ALA A 8 -23.28 -11.99 15.28
CA ALA A 8 -22.87 -10.82 14.51
C ALA A 8 -21.68 -10.15 15.24
N LEU A 9 -20.50 -10.13 14.62
CA LEU A 9 -19.41 -9.28 15.09
C LEU A 9 -19.85 -7.82 14.90
N GLN A 10 -20.33 -7.20 15.98
CA GLN A 10 -20.32 -5.74 16.10
C GLN A 10 -18.86 -5.30 16.16
N ILE A 11 -18.34 -4.89 15.00
CA ILE A 11 -17.15 -4.04 14.95
C ILE A 11 -17.54 -2.78 15.72
N ALA A 12 -16.83 -2.49 16.82
CA ALA A 12 -17.09 -1.29 17.61
C ALA A 12 -16.92 -0.05 16.71
N GLU A 13 -18.03 0.62 16.42
CA GLU A 13 -18.01 1.89 15.70
C GLU A 13 -17.36 2.94 16.60
N CYS A 14 -16.20 3.46 16.20
CA CYS A 14 -15.68 4.70 16.76
C CYS A 14 -16.61 5.84 16.32
N SER A 15 -17.69 6.06 17.07
CA SER A 15 -18.64 7.14 16.82
C SER A 15 -17.95 8.49 16.99
N VAL A 16 -17.71 9.16 15.87
CA VAL A 16 -17.14 10.50 15.84
C VAL A 16 -18.26 11.52 16.06
N SER A 17 -18.11 12.40 17.05
CA SER A 17 -19.09 13.46 17.33
C SER A 17 -18.42 14.84 17.35
N TYR A 18 -19.22 15.88 17.11
CA TYR A 18 -18.75 17.27 17.06
C TYR A 18 -19.50 18.10 18.08
N THR A 19 -18.76 18.90 18.85
CA THR A 19 -19.33 19.94 19.71
C THR A 19 -19.92 21.08 18.87
N SER A 20 -20.77 21.91 19.48
CA SER A 20 -21.37 23.11 18.84
C SER A 20 -20.35 24.08 18.22
N ASN A 21 -19.11 24.04 18.71
CA ASN A 21 -18.01 24.91 18.27
C ASN A 21 -17.12 24.24 17.20
N GLY A 22 -17.50 23.07 16.70
CA GLY A 22 -16.80 22.36 15.62
C GLY A 22 -15.57 21.57 16.05
N ALA A 23 -15.27 21.46 17.35
CA ALA A 23 -14.21 20.58 17.85
C ALA A 23 -14.65 19.11 17.85
N LEU A 24 -13.77 18.24 17.36
CA LEU A 24 -13.95 16.79 17.31
C LEU A 24 -13.86 16.18 18.71
N GLN A 25 -14.81 15.31 19.06
CA GLN A 25 -14.73 14.51 20.28
C GLN A 25 -15.00 13.04 19.92
N ILE A 26 -13.97 12.21 20.12
CA ILE A 26 -14.06 10.76 19.99
C ILE A 26 -14.38 10.23 21.39
N ALA A 27 -15.45 9.44 21.51
CA ALA A 27 -15.75 8.76 22.77
C ALA A 27 -14.66 7.70 23.05
N PRO A 28 -14.12 7.60 24.27
CA PRO A 28 -13.16 6.56 24.60
C PRO A 28 -13.84 5.20 24.41
N CYS A 29 -13.21 4.32 23.64
CA CYS A 29 -13.69 2.95 23.49
C CYS A 29 -13.64 2.28 24.87
N HIS A 30 -14.80 1.88 25.40
CA HIS A 30 -14.85 1.19 26.68
C HIS A 30 -14.00 -0.08 26.59
N GLN A 31 -12.94 -0.15 27.41
CA GLN A 31 -12.14 -1.36 27.56
C GLN A 31 -13.07 -2.48 28.05
N SER A 32 -13.39 -3.44 27.17
CA SER A 32 -13.98 -4.69 27.57
C SER A 32 -12.96 -5.45 28.43
N THR A 33 -13.15 -5.40 29.74
CA THR A 33 -12.29 -6.08 30.70
C THR A 33 -12.51 -7.60 30.57
N LEU A 34 -11.77 -8.24 29.67
CA LEU A 34 -11.67 -9.69 29.61
C LEU A 34 -10.92 -10.16 30.86
N VAL A 35 -11.69 -10.59 31.87
CA VAL A 35 -11.15 -11.34 33.01
C VAL A 35 -10.69 -12.70 32.47
N ALA A 36 -9.38 -12.85 32.28
CA ALA A 36 -8.79 -14.13 31.93
C ALA A 36 -8.93 -15.08 33.13
N THR A 37 -9.70 -16.15 32.97
CA THR A 37 -9.65 -17.30 33.87
C THR A 37 -8.46 -18.18 33.44
N ASP A 38 -7.43 -18.24 34.28
CA ASP A 38 -6.29 -19.12 34.03
C ASP A 38 -6.71 -20.60 33.96
N SER A 39 -6.51 -21.21 32.80
CA SER A 39 -6.39 -22.66 32.67
C SER A 39 -5.19 -22.95 31.76
N MET A 40 -4.05 -23.27 32.37
CA MET A 40 -2.84 -23.65 31.63
C MET A 40 -3.06 -24.93 30.82
N ALA A 41 -2.83 -24.83 29.52
CA ALA A 41 -2.54 -25.97 28.66
C ALA A 41 -1.14 -25.76 28.07
N GLU A 42 -0.23 -26.72 28.28
CA GLU A 42 1.14 -26.62 27.78
C GLU A 42 1.21 -26.81 26.25
N GLU A 43 1.87 -25.89 25.55
CA GLU A 43 2.29 -26.10 24.17
C GLU A 43 3.56 -26.97 24.09
N PRO A 44 3.74 -27.78 23.03
CA PRO A 44 4.83 -28.75 22.95
C PRO A 44 6.19 -28.09 22.73
N LYS A 45 7.20 -28.55 23.49
CA LYS A 45 8.59 -28.10 23.36
C LYS A 45 9.20 -28.56 22.04
N ALA A 46 9.59 -27.60 21.20
CA ALA A 46 10.55 -27.82 20.13
C ALA A 46 11.98 -27.62 20.66
N ASP A 47 12.89 -28.54 20.32
CA ASP A 47 14.30 -28.49 20.75
C ASP A 47 14.98 -27.21 20.24
N THR A 48 15.14 -26.24 21.13
CA THR A 48 15.73 -24.93 20.85
C THR A 48 17.18 -24.92 21.30
N LEU A 49 18.09 -24.52 20.41
CA LEU A 49 19.51 -24.38 20.75
C LEU A 49 19.70 -23.34 21.87
N PRO A 50 20.65 -23.52 22.82
CA PRO A 50 20.75 -22.68 24.03
C PRO A 50 20.87 -21.17 23.80
N GLY A 51 21.31 -20.74 22.61
CA GLY A 51 21.39 -19.32 22.24
C GLY A 51 20.05 -18.69 21.83
N GLU A 52 19.07 -19.48 21.36
CA GLU A 52 17.88 -18.90 20.70
C GLU A 52 16.89 -18.25 21.68
N ALA A 53 16.79 -18.79 22.88
CA ALA A 53 15.94 -18.25 23.95
C ALA A 53 16.40 -16.88 24.48
N ARG A 54 17.66 -16.47 24.22
CA ARG A 54 18.25 -15.24 24.78
C ARG A 54 17.83 -13.97 24.04
N PHE A 55 17.47 -14.07 22.76
CA PHE A 55 17.13 -12.94 21.89
C PHE A 55 16.14 -13.37 20.78
N PRO A 56 14.96 -13.88 21.15
CA PRO A 56 14.03 -14.50 20.21
C PRO A 56 13.51 -13.52 19.15
N ARG A 57 13.36 -12.23 19.47
CA ARG A 57 12.89 -11.23 18.50
C ARG A 57 14.00 -10.79 17.58
N CYS A 58 15.23 -10.62 18.06
CA CYS A 58 16.35 -10.34 17.17
C CYS A 58 16.67 -11.52 16.24
N LEU A 59 16.55 -12.77 16.69
CA LEU A 59 16.68 -13.93 15.79
C LEU A 59 15.53 -14.05 14.80
N GLN A 60 14.30 -13.77 15.23
CA GLN A 60 13.16 -13.69 14.31
C GLN A 60 13.42 -12.62 13.24
N LEU A 61 13.88 -11.42 13.62
CA LEU A 61 14.28 -10.38 12.66
C LEU A 61 15.44 -10.84 11.75
N GLU A 62 16.47 -11.49 12.27
CA GLU A 62 17.57 -12.01 11.42
C GLU A 62 17.08 -13.07 10.41
N ARG A 63 16.13 -13.93 10.80
CA ARG A 63 15.48 -14.92 9.93
C ARG A 63 14.58 -14.25 8.88
N ASP A 64 13.66 -13.40 9.33
CA ASP A 64 12.63 -12.74 8.51
C ASP A 64 13.27 -11.77 7.49
N THR A 65 14.33 -11.08 7.88
CA THR A 65 14.96 -10.03 7.06
C THR A 65 16.26 -10.47 6.38
N GLY A 66 16.79 -11.65 6.70
CA GLY A 66 18.07 -12.17 6.24
C GLY A 66 19.29 -11.29 6.58
N LYS A 67 19.16 -10.33 7.51
CA LYS A 67 20.24 -9.42 7.90
C LYS A 67 21.03 -10.03 9.04
N ASN A 68 22.29 -9.64 9.20
CA ASN A 68 23.04 -9.94 10.42
C ASN A 68 22.78 -8.88 11.50
N ALA A 69 23.00 -9.25 12.76
CA ALA A 69 22.90 -8.38 13.94
C ALA A 69 23.55 -7.00 13.78
N GLY A 70 24.65 -6.89 13.02
CA GLY A 70 25.36 -5.63 12.78
C GLY A 70 24.55 -4.60 12.00
N VAL A 71 23.81 -5.05 10.98
CA VAL A 71 22.95 -4.17 10.17
C VAL A 71 21.69 -3.79 10.95
N ILE A 72 21.09 -4.77 11.65
CA ILE A 72 19.89 -4.56 12.46
C ILE A 72 20.15 -3.54 13.58
N ALA A 73 21.25 -3.69 14.32
CA ALA A 73 21.60 -2.74 15.39
C ALA A 73 21.85 -1.33 14.86
N ALA A 74 22.54 -1.17 13.72
CA ALA A 74 22.77 0.13 13.10
C ALA A 74 21.45 0.82 12.71
N GLU A 75 20.51 0.07 12.13
CA GLU A 75 19.18 0.58 11.77
C GLU A 75 18.33 0.94 12.99
N LEU A 76 18.41 0.15 14.07
CA LEU A 76 17.72 0.44 15.33
C LEU A 76 18.30 1.66 16.05
N PHE A 77 19.63 1.86 16.05
CA PHE A 77 20.26 3.06 16.61
C PHE A 77 19.83 4.34 15.86
N GLN A 78 19.78 4.30 14.53
CA GLN A 78 19.29 5.41 13.75
C GLN A 78 17.78 5.65 13.97
N ARG A 79 16.96 4.59 14.05
CA ARG A 79 15.50 4.70 14.23
C ARG A 79 15.10 5.19 15.62
N VAL A 80 15.66 4.60 16.68
CA VAL A 80 15.19 4.78 18.06
C VAL A 80 15.89 5.97 18.74
N CYS A 81 17.11 6.28 18.32
CA CYS A 81 17.97 7.25 19.01
C CYS A 81 18.51 8.37 18.10
N ASN A 82 18.27 8.29 16.78
CA ASN A 82 18.87 9.19 15.77
C ASN A 82 20.41 9.21 15.83
N ILE A 83 21.04 8.06 16.11
CA ILE A 83 22.50 7.91 16.19
C ILE A 83 23.02 7.18 14.96
N SER A 84 23.84 7.86 14.17
CA SER A 84 24.65 7.28 13.09
C SER A 84 26.00 8.00 12.96
N PRO A 85 27.14 7.29 12.91
CA PRO A 85 27.27 5.83 13.02
C PRO A 85 26.94 5.31 14.44
N PRO A 86 26.52 4.05 14.58
CA PRO A 86 26.22 3.46 15.89
C PRO A 86 27.48 3.36 16.78
N PRO A 87 27.33 3.33 18.11
CA PRO A 87 28.45 3.14 19.04
C PRO A 87 29.27 1.88 18.71
N GLN A 88 30.60 1.97 18.84
CA GLN A 88 31.48 0.86 18.53
C GLN A 88 31.62 -0.10 19.73
N CYS A 89 31.69 -1.39 19.45
CA CYS A 89 32.02 -2.40 20.46
C CYS A 89 33.51 -2.33 20.82
N THR A 90 33.83 -2.33 22.11
CA THR A 90 35.15 -2.68 22.63
C THR A 90 35.29 -4.21 22.73
N TYR A 91 36.53 -4.72 22.80
CA TYR A 91 36.79 -6.16 22.85
C TYR A 91 37.82 -6.50 23.91
N ASN A 92 37.48 -7.44 24.77
CA ASN A 92 38.39 -8.07 25.72
C ASN A 92 38.70 -9.50 25.24
N ASN A 93 39.95 -9.94 25.43
CA ASN A 93 40.36 -11.31 25.15
C ASN A 93 40.46 -12.07 26.48
N THR A 94 39.84 -13.25 26.56
CA THR A 94 39.84 -14.11 27.75
C THR A 94 40.31 -15.52 27.38
N THR A 95 40.58 -16.37 28.37
CA THR A 95 40.90 -17.79 28.14
C THR A 95 39.81 -18.53 27.35
N ASP A 96 38.57 -18.08 27.48
CA ASP A 96 37.39 -18.76 26.94
C ASP A 96 36.94 -18.14 25.58
N GLY A 97 37.60 -17.07 25.14
CA GLY A 97 37.37 -16.42 23.84
C GLY A 97 37.33 -14.89 23.90
N PHE A 98 36.91 -14.29 22.78
CA PHE A 98 36.66 -12.85 22.66
C PHE A 98 35.31 -12.49 23.27
N ILE A 99 35.30 -11.44 24.08
CA ILE A 99 34.10 -10.82 24.63
C ILE A 99 33.99 -9.41 24.04
N ALA A 100 32.86 -9.09 23.41
CA ALA A 100 32.55 -7.75 22.94
C ALA A 100 31.69 -7.02 23.98
N SER A 101 31.91 -5.71 24.15
CA SER A 101 31.08 -4.86 25.02
C SER A 101 30.72 -3.56 24.32
N LEU A 102 29.52 -3.05 24.56
CA LEU A 102 29.03 -1.76 24.04
C LEU A 102 28.32 -1.02 25.17
N VAL A 103 28.64 0.27 25.35
CA VAL A 103 27.99 1.13 26.35
C VAL A 103 26.95 2.01 25.66
N PHE A 104 25.72 1.99 26.15
CA PHE A 104 24.61 2.79 25.65
C PHE A 104 23.56 3.03 26.75
N ASN A 105 23.07 4.27 26.87
CA ASN A 105 22.15 4.72 27.94
C ASN A 105 22.58 4.25 29.35
N ASP A 106 23.84 4.54 29.71
CA ASP A 106 24.48 4.18 30.99
C ASP A 106 24.47 2.68 31.34
N ARG A 107 24.18 1.82 30.35
CA ARG A 107 24.23 0.37 30.46
C ARG A 107 25.33 -0.20 29.59
N THR A 108 26.02 -1.21 30.12
CA THR A 108 27.00 -2.00 29.37
C THR A 108 26.35 -3.30 28.90
N PHE A 109 26.35 -3.53 27.60
CA PHE A 109 25.89 -4.76 26.96
C PHE A 109 27.12 -5.60 26.63
N THR A 110 27.23 -6.79 27.21
CA THR A 110 28.41 -7.65 27.09
C THR A 110 28.03 -9.01 26.50
N SER A 111 28.76 -9.45 25.49
CA SER A 111 28.54 -10.74 24.85
C SER A 111 28.92 -11.92 25.75
N LEU A 112 28.47 -13.11 25.38
CA LEU A 112 29.17 -14.34 25.78
C LEU A 112 30.59 -14.38 25.16
N PRO A 113 31.52 -15.21 25.67
CA PRO A 113 32.79 -15.44 25.01
C PRO A 113 32.61 -16.25 23.72
N PHE A 114 33.24 -15.82 22.62
CA PHE A 114 33.23 -16.54 21.33
C PHE A 114 34.64 -16.71 20.75
N PRO A 115 34.91 -17.77 19.95
CA PRO A 115 36.20 -17.98 19.30
C PRO A 115 36.61 -16.86 18.32
N ALA A 116 35.66 -16.08 17.80
CA ALA A 116 35.93 -14.97 16.88
C ALA A 116 35.28 -13.66 17.31
N LYS A 117 36.01 -12.55 17.15
CA LYS A 117 35.53 -11.17 17.42
C LYS A 117 34.22 -10.83 16.70
N ARG A 118 34.00 -11.41 15.51
CA ARG A 118 32.76 -11.23 14.72
C ARG A 118 31.52 -11.71 15.48
N ASP A 119 31.59 -12.90 16.06
CA ASP A 119 30.44 -13.55 16.67
C ASP A 119 30.14 -12.95 18.05
N ALA A 120 31.20 -12.63 18.81
CA ALA A 120 31.11 -11.79 20.01
C ALA A 120 30.43 -10.44 19.71
N ARG A 121 30.83 -9.75 18.63
CA ARG A 121 30.20 -8.51 18.19
C ARG A 121 28.72 -8.71 17.86
N PHE A 122 28.36 -9.77 17.13
CA PHE A 122 26.96 -10.02 16.77
C PHE A 122 26.09 -10.35 17.99
N ASP A 123 26.58 -11.15 18.94
CA ASP A 123 25.90 -11.42 20.21
C ASP A 123 25.70 -10.14 21.04
N CYS A 124 26.74 -9.30 21.18
CA CYS A 124 26.65 -7.98 21.81
C CYS A 124 25.58 -7.09 21.15
N LEU A 125 25.54 -7.05 19.81
CA LEU A 125 24.61 -6.20 19.06
C LEU A 125 23.17 -6.71 19.09
N ARG A 126 22.92 -8.02 19.29
CA ARG A 126 21.57 -8.57 19.57
C ARG A 126 21.04 -8.07 20.92
N LEU A 127 21.87 -8.09 21.97
CA LEU A 127 21.46 -7.60 23.30
C LEU A 127 21.04 -6.13 23.27
N VAL A 128 21.81 -5.30 22.57
CA VAL A 128 21.50 -3.88 22.36
C VAL A 128 20.21 -3.72 21.55
N SER A 129 20.05 -4.52 20.49
CA SER A 129 18.87 -4.50 19.62
C SER A 129 17.58 -4.85 20.37
N GLU A 130 17.59 -5.86 21.25
CA GLU A 130 16.43 -6.17 22.11
C GLU A 130 16.04 -4.99 23.02
N GLU A 131 17.00 -4.24 23.57
CA GLU A 131 16.68 -3.06 24.38
C GLU A 131 16.14 -1.90 23.54
N LEU A 132 16.72 -1.63 22.37
CA LEU A 132 16.19 -0.63 21.42
C LEU A 132 14.75 -0.96 20.97
N LEU A 133 14.44 -2.24 20.77
CA LEU A 133 13.07 -2.70 20.46
C LEU A 133 12.09 -2.47 21.63
N LYS A 134 12.53 -2.61 22.88
CA LYS A 134 11.70 -2.26 24.07
C LYS A 134 11.47 -0.75 24.17
N ILE A 135 12.50 0.06 23.90
CA ILE A 135 12.40 1.53 23.90
C ILE A 135 11.43 2.00 22.81
N SER A 136 11.50 1.44 21.58
CA SER A 136 10.54 1.76 20.50
C SER A 136 9.09 1.55 20.94
N ARG A 137 8.79 0.41 21.60
CA ARG A 137 7.43 0.10 22.06
C ARG A 137 6.94 1.01 23.18
N LYS A 138 7.82 1.46 24.09
CA LYS A 138 7.45 2.45 25.11
C LYS A 138 7.11 3.80 24.48
N ASN A 139 7.93 4.25 23.53
CA ASN A 139 7.72 5.49 22.77
C ASN A 139 6.47 5.44 21.86
N GLU A 140 5.98 4.24 21.53
CA GLU A 140 4.73 4.02 20.80
C GLU A 140 3.51 4.07 21.74
N ASN A 141 3.62 3.59 22.99
CA ASN A 141 2.54 3.58 23.98
C ASN A 141 2.36 4.90 24.76
N GLU A 142 3.42 5.69 24.98
CA GLU A 142 3.33 6.99 25.69
C GLU A 142 2.87 8.15 24.79
N LYS A 143 2.60 7.89 23.51
CA LYS A 143 2.01 8.86 22.59
C LYS A 143 0.49 8.79 22.59
N ASP A 144 -0.12 9.33 23.65
CA ASP A 144 -1.39 10.02 23.48
C ASP A 144 -1.17 11.18 22.50
N LEU A 145 -1.50 10.98 21.22
CA LEU A 145 -1.38 12.05 20.22
C LEU A 145 -2.31 13.20 20.63
N PRO A 146 -1.80 14.43 20.85
CA PRO A 146 -2.64 15.55 21.21
C PRO A 146 -3.59 15.89 20.05
N MET A 147 -4.87 15.58 20.21
CA MET A 147 -5.95 15.82 19.24
C MET A 147 -6.35 17.30 19.15
N ILE A 148 -5.40 18.19 18.85
CA ILE A 148 -5.65 19.62 18.64
C ILE A 148 -5.44 19.94 17.15
N PHE A 149 -6.54 20.27 16.48
CA PHE A 149 -6.62 20.33 15.03
C PHE A 149 -6.22 21.71 14.46
N GLN A 150 -5.18 21.74 13.61
CA GLN A 150 -4.88 22.86 12.72
C GLN A 150 -5.03 22.46 11.25
N ARG A 151 -5.52 23.39 10.42
CA ARG A 151 -6.61 23.10 9.46
C ARG A 151 -6.24 22.46 8.11
N ALA A 152 -4.97 22.20 7.82
CA ALA A 152 -4.53 21.64 6.54
C ALA A 152 -3.66 20.36 6.70
N ASP A 153 -2.57 20.46 7.46
CA ASP A 153 -1.60 19.36 7.59
C ASP A 153 -2.13 18.17 8.41
N THR A 154 -3.01 18.44 9.39
CA THR A 154 -3.56 17.39 10.26
C THR A 154 -4.39 16.35 9.51
N PHE A 155 -4.99 16.69 8.37
CA PHE A 155 -5.77 15.72 7.59
C PHE A 155 -4.87 14.70 6.88
N SER A 156 -3.73 15.14 6.33
CA SER A 156 -2.70 14.25 5.78
C SER A 156 -2.10 13.34 6.86
N GLU A 157 -1.76 13.93 8.01
CA GLU A 157 -1.19 13.21 9.15
C GLU A 157 -2.19 12.20 9.75
N LEU A 158 -3.49 12.53 9.78
CA LEU A 158 -4.56 11.63 10.21
C LEU A 158 -4.66 10.42 9.27
N LEU A 159 -4.73 10.65 7.96
CA LEU A 159 -4.77 9.58 6.96
C LEU A 159 -3.51 8.70 7.04
N ARG A 160 -2.32 9.30 7.20
CA ARG A 160 -1.06 8.58 7.44
C ARG A 160 -1.14 7.72 8.71
N ALA A 161 -1.55 8.30 9.84
CA ALA A 161 -1.63 7.60 11.13
C ALA A 161 -2.63 6.42 11.09
N HIS A 162 -3.84 6.64 10.57
CA HIS A 162 -4.84 5.58 10.42
C HIS A 162 -4.39 4.47 9.47
N THR A 163 -3.65 4.79 8.40
CA THR A 163 -3.09 3.78 7.50
C THR A 163 -2.15 2.83 8.24
N TYR A 164 -1.27 3.37 9.08
CA TYR A 164 -0.31 2.57 9.83
C TYR A 164 -0.94 1.82 11.00
N ALA A 165 -1.87 2.44 11.74
CA ALA A 165 -2.61 1.76 12.79
C ALA A 165 -3.43 0.57 12.24
N MET A 166 -4.06 0.75 11.07
CA MET A 166 -4.75 -0.35 10.38
C MET A 166 -3.76 -1.42 9.91
N LEU A 167 -2.62 -1.04 9.33
CA LEU A 167 -1.60 -1.99 8.88
C LEU A 167 -1.06 -2.83 10.05
N ASP A 168 -0.78 -2.22 11.21
CA ASP A 168 -0.32 -2.94 12.40
C ASP A 168 -1.37 -3.91 12.94
N LYS A 169 -2.63 -3.48 13.02
CA LYS A 169 -3.73 -4.37 13.40
C LYS A 169 -3.82 -5.56 12.45
N LEU A 170 -3.81 -5.32 11.15
CA LEU A 170 -3.89 -6.38 10.14
C LEU A 170 -2.69 -7.35 10.20
N TYR A 171 -1.48 -6.84 10.49
CA TYR A 171 -0.29 -7.69 10.69
C TYR A 171 -0.26 -8.45 12.02
N GLN A 172 -0.95 -7.95 13.06
CA GLN A 172 -1.17 -8.70 14.30
C GLN A 172 -2.18 -9.85 14.09
N GLU A 173 -3.22 -9.62 13.28
CA GLU A 173 -4.20 -10.64 12.88
C GLU A 173 -3.62 -11.66 11.88
N SER A 174 -2.71 -11.22 11.00
CA SER A 174 -2.06 -12.07 9.99
C SER A 174 -0.69 -11.49 9.57
N PRO A 175 0.45 -12.08 10.01
CA PRO A 175 1.78 -11.52 9.76
C PRO A 175 2.26 -11.67 8.30
N ILE A 176 1.40 -12.12 7.38
CA ILE A 176 1.74 -12.36 5.98
C ILE A 176 2.20 -11.03 5.34
N GLY A 177 3.43 -11.01 4.83
CA GLY A 177 4.02 -9.83 4.17
C GLY A 177 4.51 -8.72 5.12
N SER A 178 4.38 -8.90 6.44
CA SER A 178 4.87 -7.97 7.45
C SER A 178 6.36 -7.67 7.27
N GLY A 179 6.73 -6.37 7.31
CA GLY A 179 8.11 -5.91 7.15
C GLY A 179 8.62 -5.83 5.70
N THR A 180 7.87 -6.32 4.71
CA THR A 180 8.24 -6.22 3.30
C THR A 180 7.81 -4.89 2.65
N GLU A 181 6.97 -4.11 3.32
CA GLU A 181 6.31 -2.94 2.75
C GLU A 181 7.22 -1.73 2.49
N LYS A 182 7.72 -1.61 1.25
CA LYS A 182 8.44 -0.40 0.79
C LYS A 182 7.52 0.79 0.53
N VAL A 183 6.36 0.52 -0.05
CA VAL A 183 5.33 1.50 -0.36
C VAL A 183 4.02 0.99 0.23
N VAL A 184 3.27 1.89 0.85
CA VAL A 184 1.96 1.63 1.44
C VAL A 184 1.00 2.68 0.89
N ALA A 185 -0.18 2.24 0.48
CA ALA A 185 -1.23 3.12 -0.03
C ALA A 185 -2.60 2.68 0.47
N SER A 186 -3.50 3.63 0.62
CA SER A 186 -4.82 3.39 1.20
C SER A 186 -5.84 4.41 0.71
N ILE A 187 -7.07 3.98 0.54
CA ILE A 187 -8.19 4.80 0.08
C ILE A 187 -9.19 4.88 1.21
N PHE A 188 -9.45 6.10 1.66
CA PHE A 188 -10.45 6.40 2.68
C PHE A 188 -11.69 7.02 2.04
N MET A 189 -12.84 6.72 2.63
CA MET A 189 -14.10 7.41 2.39
C MET A 189 -14.35 8.35 3.57
N LEU A 190 -14.76 9.57 3.26
CA LEU A 190 -15.23 10.57 4.23
C LEU A 190 -16.70 10.84 3.95
N ASP A 191 -17.55 10.60 4.95
CA ASP A 191 -18.93 11.07 4.99
C ASP A 191 -18.94 12.51 5.53
N HIS A 192 -19.43 13.47 4.76
CA HIS A 192 -19.51 14.88 5.17
C HIS A 192 -20.72 15.20 6.07
N GLN A 193 -21.74 14.34 6.11
CA GLN A 193 -22.90 14.48 6.99
C GLN A 193 -22.61 13.89 8.37
N LEU A 194 -22.19 12.62 8.41
CA LEU A 194 -21.79 11.95 9.65
C LEU A 194 -20.41 12.39 10.14
N LYS A 195 -19.61 13.03 9.28
CA LYS A 195 -18.24 13.50 9.55
C LYS A 195 -17.35 12.36 10.06
N ASN A 196 -17.59 11.15 9.56
CA ASN A 196 -16.83 9.94 9.87
C ASN A 196 -15.91 9.59 8.71
N MET A 197 -14.84 8.86 8.99
CA MET A 197 -13.85 8.46 7.99
C MET A 197 -13.55 6.97 8.11
N GLN A 198 -13.66 6.24 7.01
CA GLN A 198 -13.47 4.79 6.96
C GLN A 198 -12.38 4.44 5.94
N CYS A 199 -11.42 3.59 6.32
CA CYS A 199 -10.51 3.01 5.35
C CYS A 199 -11.27 1.94 4.54
N ILE A 200 -11.32 2.12 3.22
CA ILE A 200 -12.06 1.23 2.30
C ILE A 200 -11.14 0.17 1.71
N SER A 201 -9.88 0.53 1.46
CA SER A 201 -8.90 -0.30 0.77
C SER A 201 -7.50 0.09 1.23
N LEU A 202 -6.66 -0.89 1.51
CA LEU A 202 -5.26 -0.71 1.90
C LEU A 202 -4.41 -1.72 1.12
N ALA A 203 -3.22 -1.31 0.67
CA ALA A 203 -2.28 -2.23 0.05
C ALA A 203 -0.82 -1.80 0.23
N THR A 204 0.08 -2.74 0.01
CA THR A 204 1.53 -2.51 -0.01
C THR A 204 2.13 -2.96 -1.34
N GLY A 205 3.36 -2.54 -1.61
CA GLY A 205 4.17 -3.10 -2.69
C GLY A 205 4.69 -2.11 -3.72
N ASN A 206 5.73 -2.51 -4.44
CA ASN A 206 6.50 -1.65 -5.34
C ASN A 206 7.11 -2.39 -6.55
N LYS A 207 6.46 -3.48 -6.99
CA LYS A 207 6.94 -4.37 -8.06
C LYS A 207 5.82 -4.71 -9.05
N CYS A 208 6.22 -5.12 -10.25
CA CYS A 208 5.34 -5.67 -11.28
C CYS A 208 5.64 -7.16 -11.54
N ILE A 209 4.73 -7.79 -12.28
CA ILE A 209 4.87 -9.14 -12.81
C ILE A 209 6.09 -9.27 -13.73
N THR A 210 6.73 -10.43 -13.72
CA THR A 210 7.78 -10.74 -14.69
C THR A 210 7.17 -11.20 -16.01
N ARG A 211 7.80 -10.89 -17.15
CA ARG A 211 7.26 -11.09 -18.50
C ARG A 211 6.75 -12.51 -18.74
N ASN A 212 7.49 -13.50 -18.28
CA ASN A 212 7.19 -14.92 -18.47
C ASN A 212 5.91 -15.40 -17.74
N ASN A 213 5.38 -14.62 -16.80
CA ASN A 213 4.15 -14.93 -16.05
C ASN A 213 2.92 -14.16 -16.57
N ILE A 214 3.05 -13.35 -17.63
CA ILE A 214 1.93 -12.62 -18.22
C ILE A 214 1.08 -13.58 -19.05
N GLY A 215 0.03 -14.14 -18.44
CA GLY A 215 -0.97 -14.97 -19.13
C GLY A 215 -2.10 -14.16 -19.78
N PHE A 216 -2.71 -14.74 -20.82
CA PHE A 216 -3.80 -14.10 -21.58
C PHE A 216 -5.19 -14.24 -20.92
N ALA A 217 -5.40 -15.24 -20.06
CA ALA A 217 -6.67 -15.50 -19.36
C ALA A 217 -7.02 -14.48 -18.25
N GLY A 218 -6.29 -13.37 -18.10
CA GLY A 218 -6.58 -12.36 -17.08
C GLY A 218 -6.50 -12.85 -15.62
N GLN A 219 -5.82 -13.96 -15.36
CA GLN A 219 -5.70 -14.60 -14.03
C GLN A 219 -4.56 -14.03 -13.15
N ALA A 220 -3.78 -13.07 -13.66
CA ALA A 220 -2.65 -12.49 -12.95
C ALA A 220 -2.75 -10.96 -12.81
N VAL A 221 -2.32 -10.45 -11.65
CA VAL A 221 -2.18 -9.03 -11.35
C VAL A 221 -0.82 -8.53 -11.85
N VAL A 222 -0.84 -7.81 -12.96
CA VAL A 222 0.36 -7.33 -13.66
C VAL A 222 1.17 -6.30 -12.84
N ASP A 223 0.47 -5.46 -12.09
CA ASP A 223 1.05 -4.31 -11.39
C ASP A 223 0.63 -4.39 -9.93
N CYS A 224 1.62 -4.67 -9.07
CA CYS A 224 1.46 -4.91 -7.64
C CYS A 224 2.03 -3.74 -6.81
N HIS A 225 2.09 -2.54 -7.40
CA HIS A 225 2.31 -1.31 -6.65
C HIS A 225 1.14 -1.01 -5.71
N ALA A 226 1.44 -0.52 -4.50
CA ALA A 226 0.48 -0.26 -3.45
C ALA A 226 -0.72 0.57 -3.94
N GLU A 227 -0.47 1.70 -4.62
CA GLU A 227 -1.52 2.60 -5.11
C GLU A 227 -2.42 1.93 -6.17
N ILE A 228 -1.87 1.02 -6.95
CA ILE A 228 -2.59 0.28 -8.00
C ILE A 228 -3.42 -0.86 -7.40
N LEU A 229 -2.90 -1.54 -6.38
CA LEU A 229 -3.62 -2.58 -5.62
C LEU A 229 -4.73 -1.95 -4.76
N ALA A 230 -4.45 -0.84 -4.08
CA ALA A 230 -5.46 -0.08 -3.32
C ALA A 230 -6.62 0.32 -4.24
N ARG A 231 -6.34 0.84 -5.45
CA ARG A 231 -7.38 1.15 -6.46
C ARG A 231 -8.21 -0.07 -6.86
N ARG A 232 -7.59 -1.25 -6.96
CA ARG A 232 -8.30 -2.51 -7.25
C ARG A 232 -9.19 -2.89 -6.06
N GLY A 233 -8.71 -2.85 -4.83
CA GLY A 233 -9.54 -3.10 -3.64
C GLY A 233 -10.74 -2.14 -3.56
N PHE A 234 -10.54 -0.85 -3.86
CA PHE A 234 -11.63 0.12 -3.94
C PHE A 234 -12.65 -0.21 -5.04
N ARG A 235 -12.22 -0.74 -6.18
CA ARG A 235 -13.17 -1.26 -7.20
C ARG A 235 -13.99 -2.44 -6.69
N ARG A 236 -13.46 -3.32 -5.83
CA ARG A 236 -14.27 -4.39 -5.19
C ARG A 236 -15.35 -3.79 -4.30
N PHE A 237 -15.00 -2.79 -3.49
CA PHE A 237 -15.97 -2.01 -2.71
C PHE A 237 -17.06 -1.41 -3.59
N LEU A 238 -16.74 -0.77 -4.71
CA LEU A 238 -17.76 -0.24 -5.63
C LEU A 238 -18.70 -1.32 -6.22
N TYR A 239 -18.21 -2.54 -6.51
CA TYR A 239 -19.08 -3.65 -6.92
C TYR A 239 -20.00 -4.11 -5.79
N ALA A 240 -19.50 -4.21 -4.55
CA ALA A 240 -20.34 -4.56 -3.40
C ALA A 240 -21.40 -3.49 -3.14
N GLN A 241 -21.05 -2.20 -3.29
CA GLN A 241 -21.96 -1.07 -3.15
C GLN A 241 -23.01 -1.03 -4.26
N LEU A 242 -22.68 -1.44 -5.49
CA LEU A 242 -23.64 -1.66 -6.58
C LEU A 242 -24.60 -2.82 -6.26
N ASN A 243 -24.10 -3.96 -5.80
CA ASN A 243 -24.94 -5.09 -5.41
C ASN A 243 -25.84 -4.77 -4.20
N ALA A 244 -25.38 -3.88 -3.30
CA ALA A 244 -26.17 -3.39 -2.18
C ALA A 244 -27.36 -2.53 -2.62
N THR A 245 -27.31 -1.82 -3.76
CA THR A 245 -28.42 -0.93 -4.19
C THR A 245 -29.73 -1.66 -4.48
N ALA A 246 -29.68 -2.98 -4.68
CA ALA A 246 -30.85 -3.82 -4.95
C ALA A 246 -31.32 -4.64 -3.74
N ARG A 247 -30.49 -4.77 -2.69
CA ARG A 247 -30.79 -5.58 -1.48
C ARG A 247 -31.03 -4.72 -0.24
N THR A 248 -30.23 -3.68 -0.08
CA THR A 248 -30.21 -2.74 1.06
C THR A 248 -29.87 -1.33 0.53
N PRO A 249 -30.75 -0.70 -0.27
CA PRO A 249 -30.45 0.56 -0.97
C PRO A 249 -30.04 1.70 -0.03
N GLU A 250 -30.64 1.74 1.16
CA GLU A 250 -30.36 2.71 2.22
C GLU A 250 -28.88 2.72 2.64
N ASN A 251 -28.28 1.53 2.75
CA ASN A 251 -26.89 1.30 3.16
C ASN A 251 -25.87 1.47 2.02
N SER A 252 -26.31 1.66 0.78
CA SER A 252 -25.40 1.89 -0.35
C SER A 252 -24.94 3.35 -0.41
N ILE A 253 -23.65 3.59 -0.67
CA ILE A 253 -23.10 4.93 -0.94
C ILE A 253 -23.55 5.49 -2.31
N LEU A 254 -24.28 4.69 -3.09
CA LEU A 254 -24.73 5.02 -4.43
C LEU A 254 -26.19 5.49 -4.44
N GLU A 255 -26.52 6.28 -5.44
CA GLU A 255 -27.87 6.72 -5.76
C GLU A 255 -28.09 6.72 -7.29
N PRO A 256 -29.34 6.59 -7.76
CA PRO A 256 -29.64 6.69 -9.19
C PRO A 256 -29.26 8.06 -9.75
N SER A 257 -28.62 8.09 -10.92
CA SER A 257 -28.24 9.34 -11.61
C SER A 257 -29.32 9.85 -12.59
N GLY A 258 -30.51 9.26 -12.58
CA GLY A 258 -31.62 9.55 -13.52
C GLY A 258 -31.46 9.00 -14.95
N LEU A 259 -30.29 8.50 -15.33
CA LEU A 259 -29.98 8.04 -16.70
C LEU A 259 -29.74 6.52 -16.80
N GLY A 260 -30.44 5.72 -15.98
CA GLY A 260 -30.20 4.27 -15.86
C GLY A 260 -28.79 3.92 -15.36
N LYS A 261 -28.14 4.86 -14.66
CA LYS A 261 -26.78 4.75 -14.12
C LYS A 261 -26.79 5.09 -12.62
N TRP A 262 -25.73 4.68 -11.94
CA TRP A 262 -25.48 4.99 -10.54
C TRP A 262 -24.39 6.06 -10.40
N LYS A 263 -24.53 6.92 -9.40
CA LYS A 263 -23.51 7.88 -8.95
C LYS A 263 -23.30 7.74 -7.45
N VAL A 264 -22.16 8.19 -6.94
CA VAL A 264 -21.93 8.31 -5.50
C VAL A 264 -22.78 9.46 -4.95
N ARG A 265 -23.39 9.28 -3.76
CA ARG A 265 -24.12 10.36 -3.08
C ARG A 265 -23.18 11.53 -2.77
N SER A 266 -23.64 12.75 -2.96
CA SER A 266 -22.79 13.96 -2.93
C SER A 266 -22.11 14.28 -1.59
N HIS A 267 -22.51 13.63 -0.50
CA HIS A 267 -21.87 13.75 0.82
C HIS A 267 -20.71 12.78 1.06
N PHE A 268 -20.38 11.89 0.13
CA PHE A 268 -19.16 11.08 0.22
C PHE A 268 -18.04 11.65 -0.65
N SER A 269 -16.81 11.58 -0.15
CA SER A 269 -15.59 11.88 -0.90
C SER A 269 -14.50 10.85 -0.61
N PHE A 270 -13.59 10.65 -1.57
CA PHE A 270 -12.51 9.66 -1.46
C PHE A 270 -11.13 10.29 -1.42
N HIS A 271 -10.26 9.73 -0.58
CA HIS A 271 -8.94 10.27 -0.28
C HIS A 271 -7.91 9.16 -0.41
N LEU A 272 -6.99 9.27 -1.35
CA LEU A 272 -5.85 8.36 -1.46
C LEU A 272 -4.68 8.92 -0.66
N PHE A 273 -4.12 8.09 0.21
CA PHE A 273 -2.80 8.29 0.81
C PHE A 273 -1.79 7.34 0.15
N ILE A 274 -0.58 7.84 -0.14
CA ILE A 274 0.62 7.04 -0.43
C ILE A 274 1.77 7.56 0.43
N ASN A 275 2.53 6.67 1.06
CA ASN A 275 3.66 7.04 1.93
C ASN A 275 4.89 7.66 1.22
N THR A 276 4.87 7.79 -0.10
CA THR A 276 5.93 8.36 -0.95
C THR A 276 5.33 8.84 -2.26
N ALA A 277 6.06 9.66 -3.03
CA ALA A 277 5.57 10.13 -4.32
C ALA A 277 5.41 8.97 -5.32
N PRO A 278 4.33 8.94 -6.12
CA PRO A 278 4.08 7.87 -7.08
C PRO A 278 5.21 7.80 -8.12
N CYS A 279 5.61 6.59 -8.47
CA CYS A 279 6.73 6.38 -9.39
C CYS A 279 6.45 6.97 -10.79
N GLY A 280 7.43 7.67 -11.36
CA GLY A 280 7.27 8.41 -12.60
C GLY A 280 7.66 9.87 -12.41
N ASP A 281 6.99 10.78 -13.14
CA ASP A 281 7.23 12.23 -13.09
C ASP A 281 7.11 12.82 -11.67
N GLY A 282 6.25 12.27 -10.82
CA GLY A 282 6.06 12.73 -9.43
C GLY A 282 7.28 12.53 -8.53
N ARG A 283 8.24 11.67 -8.91
CA ARG A 283 9.43 11.30 -8.11
C ARG A 283 10.76 11.72 -8.76
N LEU A 284 10.73 12.54 -9.80
CA LEU A 284 11.95 13.02 -10.45
C LEU A 284 12.57 14.18 -9.65
N TYR A 285 13.88 14.09 -9.41
CA TYR A 285 14.67 15.17 -8.85
C TYR A 285 15.11 16.10 -9.98
N SER A 286 14.54 17.31 -10.01
CA SER A 286 15.29 18.47 -10.48
C SER A 286 16.19 18.92 -9.33
N LEU A 287 17.46 19.23 -9.63
CA LEU A 287 18.33 19.94 -8.71
C LEU A 287 17.75 21.34 -8.40
N GLU A 288 18.15 21.93 -7.29
CA GLU A 288 17.67 23.26 -6.88
C GLU A 288 18.08 24.35 -7.88
N PRO A 289 17.32 25.46 -7.98
CA PRO A 289 17.61 26.54 -8.92
C PRO A 289 18.84 27.35 -8.47
N GLY A 290 20.02 26.86 -8.82
CA GLY A 290 21.12 27.72 -9.26
C GLY A 290 20.78 28.36 -10.60
N SER A 291 21.50 29.42 -10.99
CA SER A 291 21.27 30.19 -12.20
C SER A 291 21.09 29.31 -13.44
N GLU A 292 20.09 29.64 -14.28
CA GLU A 292 19.70 28.84 -15.45
C GLU A 292 20.88 28.62 -16.43
N GLU A 293 21.83 29.56 -16.48
CA GLU A 293 23.06 29.50 -17.28
C GLU A 293 24.11 28.48 -16.77
N GLU A 294 24.20 28.22 -15.46
CA GLU A 294 25.17 27.25 -14.91
C GLU A 294 24.68 25.80 -15.05
N ALA A 295 23.35 25.60 -14.94
CA ALA A 295 22.73 24.29 -15.11
C ALA A 295 22.88 23.74 -16.55
N GLU A 296 22.93 24.63 -17.55
CA GLU A 296 23.00 24.25 -18.96
C GLU A 296 24.35 23.62 -19.35
N ALA A 297 25.43 23.97 -18.64
CA ALA A 297 26.78 23.46 -18.90
C ALA A 297 27.07 22.10 -18.23
N GLN A 298 26.42 21.76 -17.11
CA GLN A 298 26.86 20.64 -16.26
C GLN A 298 26.10 19.31 -16.44
N ALA A 299 24.94 19.28 -17.09
CA ALA A 299 24.10 18.06 -17.10
C ALA A 299 23.30 17.81 -18.40
N PRO A 300 23.95 17.48 -19.54
CA PRO A 300 23.27 17.20 -20.82
C PRO A 300 22.33 15.98 -20.82
N TRP A 301 22.32 15.17 -19.75
CA TRP A 301 21.45 14.01 -19.53
C TRP A 301 20.13 14.32 -18.80
N ILE A 302 19.88 15.56 -18.38
CA ILE A 302 18.59 15.95 -17.77
C ILE A 302 17.52 16.07 -18.85
N ASP A 303 16.38 15.40 -18.63
CA ASP A 303 15.22 15.40 -19.54
C ASP A 303 14.60 16.80 -19.61
N ARG A 304 14.72 17.44 -20.77
CA ARG A 304 14.34 18.85 -21.01
C ARG A 304 12.82 19.08 -21.10
N ASN A 305 12.00 18.04 -20.98
CA ASN A 305 10.53 18.15 -21.05
C ASN A 305 9.84 17.51 -19.82
N PRO A 306 9.60 18.27 -18.73
CA PRO A 306 8.97 17.74 -17.52
C PRO A 306 7.51 17.34 -17.75
N GLY A 307 7.07 16.22 -17.17
CA GLY A 307 5.70 15.68 -17.34
C GLY A 307 5.59 14.45 -18.23
N ARG A 308 6.64 14.09 -18.99
CA ARG A 308 6.66 12.94 -19.92
C ARG A 308 6.18 11.62 -19.30
N LEU A 309 5.59 10.78 -20.14
CA LEU A 309 5.19 9.42 -19.80
C LEU A 309 6.43 8.55 -19.55
N ARG A 310 6.31 7.69 -18.54
CA ARG A 310 7.39 6.83 -18.04
C ARG A 310 6.88 5.44 -17.75
N TYR A 311 7.76 4.44 -17.90
CA TYR A 311 7.39 3.03 -17.85
C TYR A 311 8.17 2.26 -16.79
N LYS A 312 7.46 1.38 -16.08
CA LYS A 312 8.04 0.51 -15.05
C LYS A 312 8.93 -0.53 -15.73
N ILE A 313 10.17 -0.66 -15.26
CA ILE A 313 11.12 -1.66 -15.75
C ILE A 313 10.85 -2.99 -15.03
N GLU A 314 10.90 -4.11 -15.74
CA GLU A 314 10.91 -5.44 -15.13
C GLU A 314 12.11 -5.58 -14.17
N ASN A 315 11.88 -6.20 -12.99
CA ASN A 315 12.84 -6.34 -11.90
C ASN A 315 13.41 -5.03 -11.30
N GLY A 316 13.04 -3.85 -11.81
CA GLY A 316 13.40 -2.55 -11.25
C GLY A 316 12.39 -2.01 -10.24
N MET A 317 12.82 -0.99 -9.46
CA MET A 317 11.94 -0.20 -8.58
C MET A 317 11.66 1.22 -9.12
N GLY A 318 12.11 1.50 -10.35
CA GLY A 318 12.07 2.82 -10.99
C GLY A 318 11.32 2.82 -12.31
N THR A 319 11.35 3.96 -13.01
CA THR A 319 10.74 4.11 -14.33
C THR A 319 11.73 4.70 -15.34
N VAL A 320 11.67 4.24 -16.59
CA VAL A 320 12.40 4.83 -17.73
C VAL A 320 11.52 5.81 -18.49
N LEU A 321 12.14 6.71 -19.25
CA LEU A 321 11.44 7.50 -20.26
C LEU A 321 10.90 6.58 -21.36
N GLY A 322 9.74 6.94 -21.91
CA GLY A 322 9.28 6.33 -23.15
C GLY A 322 10.16 6.74 -24.32
N ASN A 323 11.05 5.84 -24.71
CA ASN A 323 11.48 5.71 -26.11
C ASN A 323 10.44 4.83 -26.85
N ASP A 324 10.47 4.78 -28.17
CA ASP A 324 9.39 4.20 -28.98
C ASP A 324 9.13 2.68 -28.82
N GLU A 325 9.95 1.98 -28.02
CA GLU A 325 9.79 0.54 -27.75
C GLU A 325 9.68 0.22 -26.23
N PHE A 326 8.52 -0.34 -25.85
CA PHE A 326 8.18 -1.13 -24.64
C PHE A 326 7.64 -0.46 -23.32
N CYS A 327 6.59 -1.14 -22.79
CA CYS A 327 6.04 -1.15 -21.40
C CYS A 327 5.07 -0.04 -20.90
N GLN A 328 4.49 -0.21 -19.68
CA GLN A 328 3.08 0.15 -19.31
C GLN A 328 2.94 0.61 -17.82
N THR A 329 1.86 1.19 -17.22
CA THR A 329 0.63 1.97 -17.58
C THR A 329 0.08 2.68 -16.29
N VAL A 330 -1.10 3.36 -16.30
CA VAL A 330 -1.62 4.27 -15.23
C VAL A 330 -3.16 4.15 -14.94
N ASP A 331 -3.70 4.78 -13.88
CA ASP A 331 -4.96 5.60 -13.85
C ASP A 331 -5.29 6.18 -12.42
N SER A 332 -6.26 7.11 -12.31
CA SER A 332 -6.35 8.29 -11.40
C SER A 332 -7.25 8.25 -10.12
N PHE A 333 -7.29 9.37 -9.35
CA PHE A 333 -7.91 9.57 -8.00
C PHE A 333 -8.48 10.99 -7.73
N GLU A 334 -9.26 11.17 -6.64
CA GLU A 334 -9.97 12.43 -6.25
C GLU A 334 -9.13 13.41 -5.39
N ARG A 335 -8.38 12.91 -4.39
CA ARG A 335 -7.27 13.59 -3.71
C ARG A 335 -6.10 12.62 -3.60
N LEU A 336 -4.87 13.08 -3.80
CA LEU A 336 -3.66 12.26 -3.68
C LEU A 336 -2.72 12.88 -2.64
N LEU A 337 -2.59 12.22 -1.50
CA LEU A 337 -1.67 12.63 -0.45
C LEU A 337 -0.37 11.85 -0.58
N VAL A 338 0.75 12.56 -0.44
CA VAL A 338 2.09 12.04 -0.69
C VAL A 338 2.97 12.32 0.54
N GLY A 339 3.63 11.30 1.05
CA GLY A 339 4.53 11.39 2.22
C GLY A 339 5.83 12.20 2.02
N GLU A 340 5.95 13.03 0.97
CA GLU A 340 7.15 13.77 0.59
C GLU A 340 6.82 15.21 0.17
N LEU A 341 7.76 16.14 0.45
CA LEU A 341 7.56 17.60 0.48
C LEU A 341 7.37 18.31 -0.89
N TYR A 342 7.32 17.58 -2.02
CA TYR A 342 7.42 18.17 -3.37
C TYR A 342 6.07 18.24 -4.12
N THR A 343 5.08 18.94 -3.55
CA THR A 343 3.70 19.05 -4.05
C THR A 343 3.59 19.49 -5.52
N SER A 344 4.41 20.43 -5.98
CA SER A 344 4.37 20.95 -7.36
C SER A 344 4.67 19.91 -8.43
N ARG A 345 5.51 18.91 -8.12
CA ARG A 345 5.85 17.79 -9.01
C ARG A 345 4.71 16.77 -9.06
N VAL A 346 4.12 16.49 -7.90
CA VAL A 346 2.94 15.60 -7.78
C VAL A 346 1.76 16.20 -8.54
N ASP A 347 1.44 17.48 -8.34
CA ASP A 347 0.40 18.20 -9.08
C ASP A 347 0.56 18.09 -10.59
N ARG A 348 1.79 18.29 -11.09
CA ARG A 348 2.12 18.16 -12.52
C ARG A 348 1.87 16.75 -13.02
N ALA A 349 2.41 15.75 -12.32
CA ALA A 349 2.28 14.35 -12.69
C ALA A 349 0.83 13.86 -12.65
N VAL A 350 0.01 14.35 -11.72
CA VAL A 350 -1.38 13.91 -11.53
C VAL A 350 -2.34 14.61 -12.49
N SER A 351 -2.22 15.93 -12.68
CA SER A 351 -3.21 16.69 -13.45
C SER A 351 -2.63 17.82 -14.32
N LYS A 352 -1.68 18.63 -13.84
CA LYS A 352 -1.28 19.86 -14.56
C LYS A 352 -0.58 19.60 -15.91
N ARG A 353 0.04 18.43 -16.14
CA ARG A 353 0.55 18.06 -17.48
C ARG A 353 -0.54 17.88 -18.55
N LEU A 354 -1.80 17.77 -18.14
CA LEU A 354 -2.98 17.74 -19.01
C LEU A 354 -3.76 19.06 -18.98
N GLN A 355 -3.24 20.13 -18.37
CA GLN A 355 -3.93 21.42 -18.27
C GLN A 355 -4.43 21.91 -19.65
N GLY A 356 -5.65 22.45 -19.65
CA GLY A 356 -6.39 22.81 -20.86
C GLY A 356 -7.10 21.64 -21.56
N PHE A 357 -6.90 20.39 -21.15
CA PHE A 357 -7.70 19.27 -21.66
C PHE A 357 -9.12 19.33 -21.10
N GLN A 358 -10.10 19.58 -21.96
CA GLN A 358 -11.52 19.56 -21.63
C GLN A 358 -12.20 18.39 -22.36
N PRO A 359 -12.48 17.27 -21.67
CA PRO A 359 -13.21 16.15 -22.29
C PRO A 359 -14.65 16.56 -22.59
N THR A 360 -15.09 16.33 -23.83
CA THR A 360 -16.45 16.64 -24.30
C THR A 360 -17.49 15.60 -23.88
N TRP A 361 -17.05 14.38 -23.56
CA TRP A 361 -17.91 13.27 -23.15
C TRP A 361 -18.27 13.35 -21.67
N LYS A 362 -19.51 13.76 -21.36
CA LYS A 362 -20.03 13.73 -19.98
C LYS A 362 -20.19 12.29 -19.45
N PRO A 363 -19.98 12.04 -18.15
CA PRO A 363 -19.72 13.00 -17.07
C PRO A 363 -18.22 13.30 -16.85
N PHE A 364 -17.32 12.95 -17.78
CA PHE A 364 -15.88 13.10 -17.54
C PHE A 364 -15.44 14.57 -17.50
N GLU A 365 -14.43 14.83 -16.67
CA GLU A 365 -13.72 16.10 -16.52
C GLU A 365 -12.26 15.85 -16.11
N LEU A 366 -11.40 16.85 -16.26
CA LEU A 366 -10.03 16.77 -15.76
C LEU A 366 -10.03 17.11 -14.26
N ASN A 367 -10.01 16.09 -13.41
CA ASN A 367 -9.90 16.32 -11.97
C ASN A 367 -8.55 16.95 -11.60
N HIS A 368 -8.59 17.98 -10.76
CA HIS A 368 -7.44 18.63 -10.15
C HIS A 368 -7.44 18.33 -8.64
N PRO A 369 -6.97 17.13 -8.22
CA PRO A 369 -6.94 16.74 -6.81
C PRO A 369 -6.05 17.68 -6.00
N ALA A 370 -6.43 17.95 -4.75
CA ALA A 370 -5.51 18.52 -3.78
C ALA A 370 -4.38 17.51 -3.49
N CYS A 371 -3.14 17.91 -3.74
CA CYS A 371 -1.95 17.14 -3.39
C CYS A 371 -1.28 17.74 -2.16
N LEU A 372 -1.57 17.20 -0.98
CA LEU A 372 -1.01 17.67 0.29
C LEU A 372 0.19 16.79 0.70
N PRO A 373 1.24 17.38 1.29
CA PRO A 373 2.35 16.62 1.86
C PRO A 373 1.94 16.00 3.20
N CYS A 374 2.73 15.05 3.69
CA CYS A 374 2.83 14.76 5.12
C CYS A 374 4.07 15.47 5.67
N GLN A 375 3.99 15.96 6.91
CA GLN A 375 5.10 16.64 7.59
C GLN A 375 6.05 15.62 8.22
N LEU A 376 5.51 14.51 8.73
CA LEU A 376 6.31 13.48 9.37
C LEU A 376 6.79 12.43 8.35
N PRO A 377 8.11 12.25 8.17
CA PRO A 377 8.63 11.18 7.33
C PRO A 377 8.25 9.81 7.88
N TYR A 378 8.14 8.84 6.96
CA TYR A 378 7.81 7.46 7.30
C TYR A 378 8.97 6.77 8.03
N ASN A 379 8.88 6.71 9.37
CA ASN A 379 9.94 6.19 10.24
C ASN A 379 9.92 4.66 10.48
N ARG A 380 9.21 3.85 9.68
CA ARG A 380 9.45 2.40 9.70
C ARG A 380 10.70 2.12 8.88
N VAL A 381 11.66 1.44 9.50
CA VAL A 381 12.75 0.78 8.77
C VAL A 381 12.11 -0.31 7.91
N VAL A 382 11.97 -0.03 6.63
CA VAL A 382 11.77 -1.09 5.65
C VAL A 382 13.09 -1.81 5.50
N PHE A 383 13.09 -3.14 5.51
CA PHE A 383 14.34 -3.91 5.44
C PHE A 383 14.99 -3.79 4.06
N VAL A 384 15.78 -2.72 3.88
CA VAL A 384 16.61 -2.53 2.69
C VAL A 384 17.71 -3.59 2.70
N GLY A 385 17.65 -4.54 1.77
CA GLY A 385 18.81 -5.36 1.44
C GLY A 385 18.77 -6.85 1.78
N VAL A 386 17.63 -7.53 1.77
CA VAL A 386 17.56 -8.93 1.29
C VAL A 386 16.29 -9.09 0.43
N SER A 387 16.39 -9.81 -0.69
CA SER A 387 15.25 -10.15 -1.55
C SER A 387 14.90 -11.63 -1.38
N THR A 388 14.10 -11.96 -0.38
CA THR A 388 13.65 -13.34 -0.16
C THR A 388 12.19 -13.58 -0.55
N GLU A 389 11.25 -12.66 -0.29
CA GLU A 389 9.91 -12.76 -0.90
C GLU A 389 9.49 -11.53 -1.71
N LYS A 390 8.95 -11.83 -2.89
CA LYS A 390 8.38 -10.85 -3.83
C LYS A 390 6.89 -10.77 -3.56
N VAL A 391 6.45 -10.25 -2.41
CA VAL A 391 5.03 -10.20 -2.05
C VAL A 391 4.54 -8.76 -1.91
N SER A 392 3.31 -8.51 -2.35
CA SER A 392 2.51 -7.33 -2.06
C SER A 392 1.25 -7.76 -1.33
N VAL A 393 0.84 -7.08 -0.26
CA VAL A 393 -0.43 -7.39 0.41
C VAL A 393 -1.53 -6.41 0.02
N ASN A 394 -2.78 -6.86 0.09
CA ASN A 394 -3.96 -6.03 -0.09
C ASN A 394 -5.05 -6.40 0.92
N TRP A 395 -5.81 -5.40 1.35
CA TRP A 395 -6.98 -5.49 2.21
C TRP A 395 -8.06 -4.56 1.66
N ASN A 396 -9.33 -4.91 1.86
CA ASN A 396 -10.44 -4.00 1.64
C ASN A 396 -11.61 -4.35 2.56
N VAL A 397 -12.43 -3.33 2.87
CA VAL A 397 -13.49 -3.39 3.88
C VAL A 397 -14.58 -4.43 3.60
N VAL A 398 -14.80 -4.81 2.33
CA VAL A 398 -15.80 -5.81 1.96
C VAL A 398 -15.33 -7.22 2.27
N ASP A 399 -14.08 -7.53 1.98
CA ASP A 399 -13.53 -8.87 2.20
C ASP A 399 -13.09 -9.07 3.66
N GLY A 400 -12.69 -8.01 4.35
CA GLY A 400 -12.32 -8.04 5.78
C GLY A 400 -10.92 -8.61 6.09
N PHE A 401 -10.34 -9.46 5.23
CA PHE A 401 -9.03 -10.11 5.46
C PHE A 401 -7.91 -9.65 4.49
N LEU A 402 -6.65 -9.80 4.93
CA LEU A 402 -5.45 -9.61 4.10
C LEU A 402 -5.28 -10.71 3.05
N GLU A 403 -4.96 -10.33 1.82
CA GLU A 403 -4.51 -11.24 0.75
C GLU A 403 -3.10 -10.85 0.30
N ALA A 404 -2.19 -11.83 0.25
CA ALA A 404 -0.89 -11.70 -0.38
C ALA A 404 -0.92 -12.04 -1.87
N ILE A 405 -0.14 -11.31 -2.66
CA ILE A 405 0.11 -11.55 -4.08
C ILE A 405 1.62 -11.63 -4.30
N THR A 406 2.11 -12.74 -4.86
CA THR A 406 3.50 -12.89 -5.25
C THR A 406 3.73 -12.08 -6.53
N THR A 407 4.42 -10.94 -6.42
CA THR A 407 4.47 -9.88 -7.42
C THR A 407 5.08 -10.31 -8.75
N ASN A 408 5.94 -11.33 -8.81
CA ASN A 408 6.49 -11.83 -10.07
C ASN A 408 5.49 -12.72 -10.84
N THR A 409 4.55 -13.39 -10.16
CA THR A 409 3.52 -14.22 -10.80
C THR A 409 2.18 -13.49 -10.94
N GLY A 410 1.95 -12.44 -10.14
CA GLY A 410 0.67 -11.74 -10.06
C GLY A 410 -0.45 -12.60 -9.46
N ARG A 411 -0.11 -13.70 -8.79
CA ARG A 411 -1.04 -14.69 -8.19
C ARG A 411 -0.81 -14.77 -6.68
N ARG A 412 -1.71 -15.44 -5.96
CA ARG A 412 -1.51 -15.74 -4.53
C ARG A 412 -0.31 -16.69 -4.35
N PRO A 413 0.35 -16.75 -3.17
CA PRO A 413 1.50 -17.64 -2.93
C PRO A 413 1.23 -19.12 -3.20
N ASN A 414 0.00 -19.58 -3.02
CA ASN A 414 -0.47 -20.94 -3.35
C ASN A 414 -0.81 -21.16 -4.84
N GLY A 415 -0.52 -20.19 -5.72
CA GLY A 415 -0.80 -20.25 -7.17
C GLY A 415 -2.23 -19.83 -7.57
N GLU A 416 -3.13 -19.63 -6.61
CA GLU A 416 -4.52 -19.23 -6.89
C GLU A 416 -4.63 -17.82 -7.51
N VAL A 417 -5.74 -17.59 -8.20
CA VAL A 417 -6.09 -16.28 -8.76
C VAL A 417 -6.39 -15.31 -7.61
N SER A 418 -5.67 -14.19 -7.56
CA SER A 418 -5.96 -13.11 -6.59
C SER A 418 -7.35 -12.51 -6.84
N ARG A 419 -8.06 -12.14 -5.78
CA ARG A 419 -9.34 -11.41 -5.83
C ARG A 419 -9.27 -10.06 -6.56
N LEU A 420 -8.05 -9.56 -6.82
CA LEU A 420 -7.73 -8.35 -7.58
C LEU A 420 -7.36 -8.63 -9.05
N ALA A 421 -7.41 -9.87 -9.54
CA ALA A 421 -7.12 -10.23 -10.92
C ALA A 421 -8.20 -9.70 -11.90
N PRO A 422 -7.84 -9.41 -13.17
CA PRO A 422 -8.80 -9.03 -14.21
C PRO A 422 -10.00 -9.99 -14.35
N SER A 423 -9.78 -11.30 -14.26
CA SER A 423 -10.81 -12.35 -14.29
C SER A 423 -11.79 -12.24 -13.12
N SER A 424 -11.30 -12.09 -11.89
CA SER A 424 -12.15 -11.89 -10.70
C SER A 424 -13.01 -10.62 -10.79
N PHE A 425 -12.47 -9.54 -11.38
CA PHE A 425 -13.27 -8.35 -11.69
C PHE A 425 -14.29 -8.56 -12.81
N PHE A 426 -14.02 -9.45 -13.76
CA PHE A 426 -14.98 -9.76 -14.81
C PHE A 426 -16.15 -10.59 -14.26
N ALA A 427 -15.89 -11.53 -13.35
CA ALA A 427 -16.92 -12.24 -12.61
C ALA A 427 -17.82 -11.27 -11.80
N LEU A 428 -17.23 -10.35 -11.03
CA LEU A 428 -17.99 -9.30 -10.31
C LEU A 428 -18.79 -8.39 -11.25
N PHE A 429 -18.26 -8.06 -12.44
CA PHE A 429 -19.00 -7.28 -13.43
C PHE A 429 -20.20 -8.05 -13.97
N ARG A 430 -20.06 -9.35 -14.26
CA ARG A 430 -21.16 -10.18 -14.76
C ARG A 430 -22.27 -10.35 -13.73
N ASP A 431 -21.92 -10.64 -12.48
CA ASP A 431 -22.88 -10.69 -11.37
C ASP A 431 -23.68 -9.38 -11.23
N ALA A 432 -22.99 -8.24 -11.17
CA ALA A 432 -23.62 -6.92 -11.10
C ALA A 432 -24.44 -6.58 -12.36
N HIS A 433 -23.98 -6.95 -13.56
CA HIS A 433 -24.69 -6.75 -14.82
C HIS A 433 -26.00 -7.54 -14.84
N ASP A 434 -25.92 -8.85 -14.58
CA ASP A 434 -27.05 -9.76 -14.64
C ASP A 434 -28.10 -9.38 -13.58
N HIS A 435 -27.65 -8.91 -12.41
CA HIS A 435 -28.53 -8.42 -11.34
C HIS A 435 -29.21 -7.07 -11.67
N LEU A 436 -28.46 -6.10 -12.19
CA LEU A 436 -28.98 -4.73 -12.45
C LEU A 436 -29.81 -4.63 -13.75
N THR A 437 -29.56 -5.50 -14.73
CA THR A 437 -30.28 -5.49 -16.02
C THR A 437 -31.39 -6.55 -16.11
N GLY A 438 -31.34 -7.58 -15.25
CA GLY A 438 -32.17 -8.78 -15.38
C GLY A 438 -31.81 -9.67 -16.58
N GLN A 439 -30.74 -9.35 -17.32
CA GLN A 439 -30.31 -10.06 -18.52
C GLN A 439 -28.94 -10.69 -18.30
N LYS A 440 -28.82 -12.00 -18.54
CA LYS A 440 -27.52 -12.67 -18.47
C LYS A 440 -26.60 -12.22 -19.60
N LEU A 441 -25.39 -11.80 -19.26
CA LEU A 441 -24.36 -11.54 -20.26
C LEU A 441 -24.00 -12.85 -21.00
N PRO A 442 -23.86 -12.89 -22.34
CA PRO A 442 -23.47 -14.11 -23.05
C PRO A 442 -22.14 -14.68 -22.54
N GLU A 443 -22.00 -16.01 -22.45
CA GLU A 443 -20.76 -16.66 -22.01
C GLU A 443 -19.59 -16.37 -22.98
N THR A 444 -19.91 -16.30 -24.28
CA THR A 444 -19.01 -15.89 -25.37
C THR A 444 -18.56 -14.43 -25.31
N ALA A 445 -19.14 -13.58 -24.46
CA ALA A 445 -18.75 -12.18 -24.34
C ALA A 445 -17.35 -12.08 -23.70
N SER A 446 -16.37 -11.65 -24.49
CA SER A 446 -15.00 -11.45 -24.00
C SER A 446 -14.86 -10.19 -23.15
N TYR A 447 -13.92 -10.21 -22.21
CA TYR A 447 -13.59 -9.07 -21.35
C TYR A 447 -13.19 -7.81 -22.13
N SER A 448 -12.60 -7.95 -23.33
CA SER A 448 -12.27 -6.84 -24.23
C SER A 448 -13.51 -6.23 -24.88
N GLN A 449 -14.43 -7.03 -25.42
CA GLN A 449 -15.70 -6.54 -25.99
C GLN A 449 -16.54 -5.79 -24.95
N VAL A 450 -16.64 -6.33 -23.74
CA VAL A 450 -17.39 -5.74 -22.62
C VAL A 450 -16.76 -4.43 -22.12
N LYS A 451 -15.45 -4.25 -22.28
CA LYS A 451 -14.80 -2.96 -22.04
C LYS A 451 -15.05 -1.93 -23.14
N LEU A 452 -15.09 -2.39 -24.39
CA LEU A 452 -15.30 -1.53 -25.55
C LEU A 452 -16.74 -1.04 -25.68
N SER A 453 -17.73 -1.75 -25.11
CA SER A 453 -19.13 -1.29 -25.10
C SER A 453 -19.35 0.01 -24.32
N ASN A 454 -18.43 0.41 -23.42
CA ASN A 454 -18.43 1.74 -22.81
C ASN A 454 -17.74 2.76 -23.73
N GLU A 455 -18.40 3.07 -24.84
CA GLU A 455 -17.93 3.98 -25.88
C GLU A 455 -17.56 5.37 -25.33
N THR A 456 -18.34 5.89 -24.37
CA THR A 456 -18.11 7.20 -23.74
C THR A 456 -16.77 7.24 -23.00
N TYR A 457 -16.44 6.21 -22.21
CA TYR A 457 -15.13 6.10 -21.55
C TYR A 457 -14.01 5.87 -22.57
N TYR A 458 -14.25 5.01 -23.57
CA TYR A 458 -13.25 4.70 -24.60
C TYR A 458 -12.83 5.93 -25.40
N GLN A 459 -13.78 6.74 -25.87
CA GLN A 459 -13.48 7.97 -26.61
C GLN A 459 -12.81 9.04 -25.74
N CYS A 460 -13.26 9.23 -24.49
CA CYS A 460 -12.61 10.13 -23.55
C CYS A 460 -11.14 9.72 -23.29
N LYS A 461 -10.88 8.43 -23.10
CA LYS A 461 -9.53 7.87 -22.94
C LYS A 461 -8.68 8.05 -24.19
N LYS A 462 -9.24 7.80 -25.38
CA LYS A 462 -8.56 8.01 -26.66
C LYS A 462 -8.15 9.47 -26.86
N ALA A 463 -9.04 10.41 -26.54
CA ALA A 463 -8.76 11.84 -26.61
C ALA A 463 -7.68 12.28 -25.59
N MET A 464 -7.72 11.77 -24.36
CA MET A 464 -6.67 12.01 -23.35
C MET A 464 -5.30 11.50 -23.81
N ILE A 465 -5.25 10.29 -24.37
CA ILE A 465 -4.02 9.70 -24.92
C ILE A 465 -3.50 10.54 -26.10
N LYS A 466 -4.39 10.99 -27.00
CA LYS A 466 -4.00 11.89 -28.10
C LYS A 466 -3.42 13.20 -27.56
N ARG A 467 -4.08 13.83 -26.58
CA ARG A 467 -3.60 15.07 -25.94
C ARG A 467 -2.21 14.91 -25.33
N LEU A 468 -1.91 13.79 -24.66
CA LEU A 468 -0.56 13.52 -24.14
C LEU A 468 0.50 13.47 -25.26
N ALA A 469 0.19 12.79 -26.36
CA ALA A 469 1.09 12.71 -27.52
C ALA A 469 1.27 14.08 -28.20
N ASP A 470 0.16 14.80 -28.45
CA ASP A 470 0.16 16.15 -29.03
C ASP A 470 0.92 17.17 -28.16
N SER A 471 0.92 16.99 -26.84
CA SER A 471 1.70 17.78 -25.87
C SER A 471 3.19 17.42 -25.79
N GLY A 472 3.69 16.50 -26.62
CA GLY A 472 5.06 16.03 -26.55
C GLY A 472 5.38 15.19 -25.30
N MET A 473 4.36 14.75 -24.54
CA MET A 473 4.55 13.94 -23.33
C MET A 473 4.89 12.48 -23.66
N GLY A 474 4.93 12.10 -24.93
CA GLY A 474 5.18 10.75 -25.41
C GLY A 474 3.90 9.94 -25.64
N ARG A 475 4.05 8.80 -26.32
CA ARG A 475 2.96 7.90 -26.69
C ARG A 475 2.57 6.99 -25.53
N TRP A 476 1.30 6.96 -25.13
CA TRP A 476 0.78 5.99 -24.16
C TRP A 476 0.82 4.56 -24.72
N LEU A 477 1.61 3.68 -24.09
CA LEU A 477 1.73 2.28 -24.51
C LEU A 477 0.63 1.41 -23.89
N ALA A 478 -0.04 0.62 -24.73
CA ALA A 478 -1.12 -0.28 -24.33
C ALA A 478 -0.61 -1.72 -24.13
N LYS A 479 -1.45 -2.57 -23.53
CA LYS A 479 -1.28 -4.03 -23.56
C LYS A 479 -1.65 -4.57 -24.94
N PRO A 480 -0.99 -5.65 -25.41
CA PRO A 480 -1.47 -6.42 -26.56
C PRO A 480 -2.95 -6.82 -26.34
N PRO A 481 -3.82 -6.71 -27.36
CA PRO A 481 -5.26 -6.96 -27.24
C PRO A 481 -5.60 -8.33 -26.62
N GLU A 482 -4.78 -9.33 -26.92
CA GLU A 482 -4.88 -10.74 -26.50
C GLU A 482 -4.96 -10.87 -24.97
N HIS A 483 -4.30 -9.97 -24.23
CA HIS A 483 -4.33 -9.92 -22.76
C HIS A 483 -5.73 -9.61 -22.20
N SER A 484 -6.67 -9.13 -23.03
CA SER A 484 -8.08 -8.91 -22.66
C SER A 484 -9.06 -9.78 -23.43
N GLN A 485 -8.60 -10.66 -24.33
CA GLN A 485 -9.45 -11.53 -25.15
C GLN A 485 -9.75 -12.87 -24.44
N PHE A 486 -10.25 -12.82 -23.20
CA PHE A 486 -10.67 -14.00 -22.45
C PHE A 486 -12.18 -13.95 -22.15
N THR A 487 -12.82 -15.13 -22.17
CA THR A 487 -14.20 -15.36 -21.72
C THR A 487 -14.21 -15.98 -20.32
N VAL A 488 -15.39 -16.34 -19.80
CA VAL A 488 -15.49 -17.05 -18.51
C VAL A 488 -15.07 -18.51 -18.62
N ASP A 489 -15.34 -19.17 -19.75
CA ASP A 489 -15.06 -20.60 -19.96
C ASP A 489 -13.55 -20.89 -19.92
N MET A 490 -12.74 -19.95 -20.42
CA MET A 490 -11.28 -19.96 -20.34
C MET A 490 -10.72 -19.83 -18.91
N LEU A 491 -11.58 -19.64 -17.90
CA LEU A 491 -11.21 -19.55 -16.49
C LEU A 491 -11.45 -20.86 -15.72
N GLN A 492 -12.18 -21.83 -16.29
CA GLN A 492 -12.30 -23.14 -15.67
C GLN A 492 -10.96 -23.89 -15.78
N PRO A 493 -10.59 -24.73 -14.79
CA PRO A 493 -9.46 -25.62 -14.95
C PRO A 493 -9.75 -26.56 -16.12
N ILE A 494 -8.78 -26.72 -17.02
CA ILE A 494 -8.78 -27.82 -17.98
C ILE A 494 -8.64 -29.10 -17.13
N VAL A 495 -9.76 -29.78 -16.90
CA VAL A 495 -9.76 -31.13 -16.34
C VAL A 495 -9.20 -32.04 -17.42
N ALA A 496 -8.00 -32.55 -17.17
CA ALA A 496 -7.30 -33.55 -17.98
C ALA A 496 -7.14 -34.82 -17.15
#